data_AF-A0A533XIR9-F1
#
_entry.id   AF-A0A533XIR9-F1
#
_cell.length_a   1.000
_cell.length_b   1.000
_cell.length_c   1.000
_cell.angle_alpha   90.00
_cell.angle_beta   90.00
_cell.angle_gamma   90.00
#
_symmetry.space_group_name_H-M   'P 1'
#
loop_
_entity.id
_entity.type
_entity.pdbx_description
1 polymer ?
#
loop_
_entity_poly.entity_id
_entity_poly.type
_entity_poly.pdbx_seq_one_letter_code
_entity_poly.pdbx_strand_id
1 'polypeptide(L)'
;MVLVASLAQAGDSANSISAVDGEPVATEVMVRVVAHGAMVVGDEVGGARVTITDVATGRLLASGQQQGEAGDQNQIMHTPRLMEEPRYSSRPSGSFRTTLHLDRPTLVEISAQGPLAYPASMQRASKTVLLIPGRDLTRDGIVLDLNGYIVQIEHPSAGESLIAKDDVTLKASVRTLSGALVRPHGDWDSRKITIYGEVLIGDRVIERLQLFYSGSKSSFEAPFFVPTPADAPKGITLRVVAADGAGANFGMDQVNYPVLPEQLRPRKQP
;
A
#
# COMPACT_ATOMS: atom_id res chain seq x y z
N MET A 1 -88.97 -0.97 17.66
CA MET A 1 -88.57 -1.21 16.26
C MET A 1 -87.05 -1.02 16.19
N VAL A 2 -86.31 -2.12 16.01
CA VAL A 2 -84.88 -2.26 15.57
C VAL A 2 -83.81 -1.59 16.46
N LEU A 3 -82.99 -2.35 17.22
CA LEU A 3 -81.58 -2.79 16.94
C LEU A 3 -80.62 -1.58 16.71
N VAL A 4 -79.44 -1.42 17.33
CA VAL A 4 -78.23 -2.26 17.32
C VAL A 4 -77.24 -1.75 18.39
N ALA A 5 -76.46 -2.66 19.00
CA ALA A 5 -75.32 -2.37 19.87
C ALA A 5 -74.05 -1.97 19.09
N SER A 6 -73.20 -1.09 19.60
CA SER A 6 -71.81 -1.00 19.14
C SER A 6 -70.86 -0.66 20.27
N LEU A 7 -69.89 -1.55 20.47
CA LEU A 7 -68.76 -1.41 21.37
C LEU A 7 -67.79 -0.35 20.84
N ALA A 8 -67.41 0.61 21.68
CA ALA A 8 -66.26 1.46 21.44
C ALA A 8 -64.98 0.68 21.82
N GLN A 9 -64.23 0.24 20.80
CA GLN A 9 -62.87 -0.27 20.98
C GLN A 9 -61.90 0.90 21.18
N ALA A 10 -61.03 0.75 22.17
CA ALA A 10 -59.88 1.62 22.41
C ALA A 10 -58.90 1.50 21.24
N GLY A 11 -58.69 2.61 20.53
CA GLY A 11 -57.64 2.73 19.51
C GLY A 11 -56.33 3.11 20.16
N ASP A 12 -55.52 2.11 20.47
CA ASP A 12 -54.11 2.27 20.82
C ASP A 12 -53.37 2.78 19.57
N SER A 13 -53.03 4.08 19.55
CA SER A 13 -52.31 4.71 18.43
C SER A 13 -50.83 4.44 18.59
N ALA A 14 -50.42 3.21 18.27
CA ALA A 14 -49.02 2.88 18.06
C ALA A 14 -48.50 3.70 16.87
N ASN A 15 -47.72 4.74 17.18
CA ASN A 15 -47.03 5.58 16.22
C ASN A 15 -45.94 4.73 15.54
N SER A 16 -46.30 3.99 14.49
CA SER A 16 -45.35 3.31 13.63
C SER A 16 -44.59 4.37 12.84
N ILE A 17 -43.34 4.63 13.22
CA ILE A 17 -42.41 5.41 12.42
C ILE A 17 -42.07 4.55 11.19
N SER A 18 -42.89 4.67 10.14
CA SER A 18 -42.59 4.07 8.85
C SER A 18 -41.28 4.70 8.36
N ALA A 19 -40.24 3.88 8.18
CA ALA A 19 -39.05 4.28 7.47
C ALA A 19 -39.49 4.74 6.08
N VAL A 20 -39.35 6.03 5.79
CA VAL A 20 -39.48 6.53 4.43
C VAL A 20 -38.21 6.07 3.73
N ASP A 21 -38.29 4.97 3.00
CA ASP A 21 -37.28 4.60 2.01
C ASP A 21 -37.31 5.68 0.94
N GLY A 22 -36.39 6.65 1.04
CA GLY A 22 -36.26 7.74 0.08
C GLY A 22 -35.77 7.19 -1.26
N GLU A 23 -36.11 7.86 -2.36
CA GLU A 23 -35.53 7.53 -3.66
C GLU A 23 -33.99 7.61 -3.59
N PRO A 24 -33.25 6.63 -4.12
CA PRO A 24 -31.79 6.63 -4.07
C PRO A 24 -31.18 7.91 -4.68
N VAL A 25 -30.52 8.71 -3.85
CA VAL A 25 -29.89 9.97 -4.24
C VAL A 25 -28.46 9.73 -4.70
N ALA A 26 -28.12 10.24 -5.87
CA ALA A 26 -26.75 10.23 -6.38
C ALA A 26 -25.81 10.98 -5.41
N THR A 27 -24.73 10.32 -5.03
CA THR A 27 -23.73 10.83 -4.08
C THR A 27 -22.34 10.55 -4.65
N GLU A 28 -21.59 11.60 -4.99
CA GLU A 28 -20.24 11.45 -5.51
C GLU A 28 -19.25 11.15 -4.38
N VAL A 29 -18.44 10.11 -4.57
CA VAL A 29 -17.41 9.70 -3.62
C VAL A 29 -16.07 9.66 -4.35
N MET A 30 -15.12 10.46 -3.86
CA MET A 30 -13.72 10.36 -4.22
C MET A 30 -12.95 9.63 -3.12
N VAL A 31 -12.11 8.69 -3.52
CA VAL A 31 -11.16 7.99 -2.65
C VAL A 31 -9.75 8.24 -3.19
N ARG A 32 -8.82 8.53 -2.28
CA ARG A 32 -7.39 8.66 -2.57
C ARG A 32 -6.59 7.72 -1.71
N VAL A 33 -5.72 6.96 -2.34
CA VAL A 33 -4.77 6.05 -1.71
C VAL A 33 -3.40 6.69 -1.80
N VAL A 34 -2.77 6.89 -0.64
CA VAL A 34 -1.51 7.62 -0.52
C VAL A 34 -0.49 6.77 0.23
N ALA A 35 0.78 6.93 -0.10
CA ALA A 35 1.85 6.34 0.68
C ALA A 35 2.03 7.19 1.95
N HIS A 36 2.08 6.53 3.11
CA HIS A 36 2.13 7.21 4.40
C HIS A 36 3.39 8.08 4.52
N GLY A 37 3.20 9.36 4.82
CA GLY A 37 4.30 10.34 4.85
C GLY A 37 4.91 10.62 3.47
N ALA A 38 4.20 10.32 2.38
CA ALA A 38 4.66 10.52 1.03
C ALA A 38 3.53 11.00 0.09
N MET A 39 3.57 10.58 -1.18
CA MET A 39 2.70 11.08 -2.25
C MET A 39 1.54 10.12 -2.55
N VAL A 40 0.68 10.49 -3.50
CA VAL A 40 -0.40 9.62 -3.98
C VAL A 40 0.19 8.39 -4.66
N VAL A 41 -0.41 7.21 -4.43
CA VAL A 41 -0.05 5.97 -5.13
C VAL A 41 -0.56 6.07 -6.57
N GLY A 42 0.28 6.60 -7.47
CA GLY A 42 -0.08 6.88 -8.86
C GLY A 42 0.22 5.74 -9.83
N ASP A 43 0.05 6.03 -11.12
CA ASP A 43 0.19 5.07 -12.22
C ASP A 43 1.61 4.48 -12.33
N GLU A 44 2.65 5.21 -11.94
CA GLU A 44 4.06 4.75 -11.95
C GLU A 44 4.25 3.45 -11.15
N VAL A 45 3.47 3.29 -10.07
CA VAL A 45 3.49 2.11 -9.20
C VAL A 45 2.26 1.21 -9.39
N GLY A 46 1.52 1.41 -10.49
CA GLY A 46 0.33 0.65 -10.85
C GLY A 46 -0.93 1.08 -10.10
N GLY A 47 -0.92 2.19 -9.36
CA GLY A 47 -2.07 2.66 -8.59
C GLY A 47 -2.48 1.71 -7.47
N ALA A 48 -3.74 1.83 -7.03
CA ALA A 48 -4.31 1.03 -5.95
C ALA A 48 -5.74 0.58 -6.30
N ARG A 49 -6.11 -0.64 -5.87
CA ARG A 49 -7.49 -1.14 -5.97
C ARG A 49 -8.29 -0.63 -4.78
N VAL A 50 -9.45 -0.05 -5.04
CA VAL A 50 -10.38 0.47 -4.04
C VAL A 50 -11.69 -0.32 -4.09
N THR A 51 -12.23 -0.66 -2.93
CA THR A 51 -13.56 -1.26 -2.76
C THR A 51 -14.36 -0.47 -1.72
N ILE A 52 -15.64 -0.27 -1.97
CA ILE A 52 -16.60 0.34 -1.04
C ILE A 52 -17.70 -0.68 -0.77
N THR A 53 -17.86 -1.09 0.48
CA THR A 53 -18.80 -2.13 0.90
C THR A 53 -19.72 -1.58 1.97
N ASP A 54 -21.03 -1.83 1.86
CA ASP A 54 -21.99 -1.55 2.93
C ASP A 54 -21.68 -2.46 4.13
N VAL A 55 -21.45 -1.87 5.30
CA VAL A 55 -21.08 -2.60 6.51
C VAL A 55 -22.23 -3.46 7.03
N ALA A 56 -23.47 -2.98 6.92
CA ALA A 56 -24.64 -3.68 7.46
C ALA A 56 -25.00 -4.90 6.63
N THR A 57 -24.84 -4.83 5.30
CA THR A 57 -25.27 -5.89 4.38
C THR A 57 -24.10 -6.72 3.81
N GLY A 58 -22.87 -6.25 3.94
CA GLY A 58 -21.70 -6.83 3.25
C GLY A 58 -21.73 -6.65 1.73
N ARG A 59 -22.69 -5.87 1.19
CA ARG A 59 -22.84 -5.67 -0.25
C ARG A 59 -21.75 -4.74 -0.79
N LEU A 60 -21.03 -5.19 -1.80
CA LEU A 60 -20.11 -4.34 -2.57
C LEU A 60 -20.92 -3.26 -3.30
N LEU A 61 -20.69 -1.99 -2.96
CA LEU A 61 -21.35 -0.84 -3.58
C LEU A 61 -20.58 -0.33 -4.79
N ALA A 62 -19.25 -0.32 -4.71
CA ALA A 62 -18.37 0.05 -5.82
C ALA A 62 -16.99 -0.59 -5.68
N SER A 63 -16.32 -0.80 -6.81
CA SER A 63 -14.93 -1.24 -6.87
C SER A 63 -14.26 -0.66 -8.10
N GLY A 64 -12.97 -0.37 -8.01
CA GLY A 64 -12.19 0.08 -9.14
C GLY A 64 -10.73 0.29 -8.79
N GLN A 65 -9.99 0.86 -9.74
CA GLN A 65 -8.58 1.20 -9.58
C GLN A 65 -8.45 2.73 -9.55
N GLN A 66 -7.65 3.22 -8.61
CA GLN A 66 -7.16 4.59 -8.62
C GLN A 66 -6.22 4.79 -9.81
N GLN A 67 -6.45 5.85 -10.58
CA GLN A 67 -5.66 6.23 -11.75
C GLN A 67 -5.18 7.67 -11.64
N GLY A 68 -4.06 7.97 -12.28
CA GLY A 68 -3.45 9.29 -12.37
C GLY A 68 -2.07 9.38 -11.71
N GLU A 69 -1.44 10.55 -11.84
CA GLU A 69 -0.08 10.82 -11.35
C GLU A 69 -0.01 10.89 -9.81
N ALA A 70 1.20 10.76 -9.25
CA ALA A 70 1.44 10.86 -7.80
C ALA A 70 1.12 12.25 -7.20
N GLY A 71 0.96 13.27 -8.05
CA GLY A 71 0.73 14.67 -7.69
C GLY A 71 2.02 15.50 -7.67
N ASP A 72 1.91 16.74 -7.23
CA ASP A 72 3.03 17.69 -7.19
C ASP A 72 3.73 17.63 -5.83
N GLN A 73 5.01 17.23 -5.82
CA GLN A 73 5.76 16.99 -4.58
C GLN A 73 5.90 18.26 -3.72
N ASN A 74 6.18 19.42 -4.32
CA ASN A 74 6.31 20.68 -3.57
C ASN A 74 4.97 21.05 -2.93
N GLN A 75 3.88 20.87 -3.69
CA GLN A 75 2.54 21.13 -3.22
C GLN A 75 2.11 20.13 -2.16
N ILE A 76 2.49 18.85 -2.18
CA ILE A 76 2.03 17.84 -1.20
C ILE A 76 2.90 17.83 0.06
N MET A 77 4.21 18.02 -0.09
CA MET A 77 5.21 17.78 0.96
C MET A 77 5.80 19.05 1.57
N HIS A 78 5.94 20.14 0.81
CA HIS A 78 6.70 21.31 1.26
C HIS A 78 5.84 22.52 1.58
N THR A 79 4.65 22.62 0.97
CA THR A 79 3.78 23.78 1.16
C THR A 79 3.05 23.68 2.51
N PRO A 80 3.28 24.62 3.46
CA PRO A 80 2.48 24.72 4.68
C PRO A 80 1.02 24.98 4.33
N ARG A 81 0.09 24.42 5.10
CA ARG A 81 -1.35 24.57 4.84
C ARG A 81 -2.16 24.58 6.13
N LEU A 82 -3.32 25.22 6.07
CA LEU A 82 -4.34 25.10 7.10
C LEU A 82 -5.06 23.75 6.99
N MET A 83 -5.73 23.33 8.06
CA MET A 83 -6.31 21.98 8.15
C MET A 83 -7.43 21.75 7.12
N GLU A 84 -8.16 22.79 6.75
CA GLU A 84 -9.26 22.78 5.80
C GLU A 84 -8.82 22.84 4.33
N GLU A 85 -7.57 23.23 4.08
CA GLU A 85 -7.04 23.41 2.73
C GLU A 85 -6.75 22.06 2.07
N PRO A 86 -7.11 21.89 0.79
CA PRO A 86 -6.91 20.63 0.09
C PRO A 86 -5.42 20.30 -0.04
N ARG A 87 -5.08 19.05 0.29
CA ARG A 87 -3.73 18.51 0.16
C ARG A 87 -3.46 17.86 -1.17
N TYR A 88 -4.42 17.15 -1.74
CA TYR A 88 -4.21 16.36 -2.96
C TYR A 88 -5.00 16.90 -4.14
N SER A 89 -6.07 17.65 -3.90
CA SER A 89 -6.97 18.14 -4.95
C SER A 89 -6.65 19.55 -5.46
N SER A 90 -5.64 20.24 -4.93
CA SER A 90 -5.29 21.59 -5.42
C SER A 90 -4.55 21.55 -6.77
N ARG A 91 -4.00 20.39 -7.14
CA ARG A 91 -3.41 20.07 -8.43
C ARG A 91 -3.85 18.66 -8.85
N PRO A 92 -3.78 18.30 -10.14
CA PRO A 92 -4.10 16.94 -10.58
C PRO A 92 -3.24 15.91 -9.83
N SER A 93 -3.90 14.87 -9.33
CA SER A 93 -3.27 13.72 -8.67
C SER A 93 -4.23 12.53 -8.71
N GLY A 94 -3.70 11.32 -8.58
CA GLY A 94 -4.44 10.09 -8.77
C GLY A 94 -5.60 9.90 -7.78
N SER A 95 -6.75 9.45 -8.28
CA SER A 95 -7.93 9.16 -7.45
C SER A 95 -8.79 8.04 -8.03
N PHE A 96 -9.62 7.45 -7.18
CA PHE A 96 -10.77 6.65 -7.58
C PHE A 96 -12.04 7.49 -7.35
N ARG A 97 -12.83 7.72 -8.40
CA ARG A 97 -14.10 8.46 -8.34
C ARG A 97 -15.25 7.54 -8.72
N THR A 98 -16.33 7.58 -7.95
CA THR A 98 -17.56 6.84 -8.22
C THR A 98 -18.79 7.60 -7.74
N THR A 99 -19.96 7.25 -8.26
CA THR A 99 -21.25 7.80 -7.83
C THR A 99 -22.08 6.68 -7.24
N LEU A 100 -22.46 6.82 -5.98
CA LEU A 100 -23.31 5.87 -5.27
C LEU A 100 -24.73 6.41 -5.18
N HIS A 101 -25.72 5.57 -5.48
CA HIS A 101 -27.13 5.91 -5.28
C HIS A 101 -27.56 5.38 -3.91
N LEU A 102 -27.75 6.30 -2.96
CA LEU A 102 -28.03 6.00 -1.55
C LEU A 102 -29.43 6.49 -1.17
N ASP A 103 -30.25 5.62 -0.60
CA ASP A 103 -31.61 5.90 -0.11
C ASP A 103 -31.62 6.38 1.35
N ARG A 104 -30.59 6.01 2.13
CA ARG A 104 -30.42 6.37 3.54
C ARG A 104 -28.94 6.59 3.90
N PRO A 105 -28.65 7.24 5.04
CA PRO A 105 -27.32 7.24 5.62
C PRO A 105 -26.76 5.81 5.70
N THR A 106 -25.63 5.57 5.04
CA THR A 106 -25.07 4.24 4.84
C THR A 106 -23.64 4.21 5.38
N LEU A 107 -23.41 3.36 6.38
CA LEU A 107 -22.07 3.12 6.90
C LEU A 107 -21.33 2.18 5.94
N VAL A 108 -20.22 2.63 5.38
CA VAL A 108 -19.43 1.85 4.41
C VAL A 108 -18.04 1.56 4.93
N GLU A 109 -17.50 0.38 4.62
CA GLU A 109 -16.08 0.08 4.69
C GLU A 109 -15.46 0.40 3.33
N ILE A 110 -14.51 1.33 3.34
CA ILE A 110 -13.69 1.62 2.17
C ILE A 110 -12.35 0.95 2.40
N SER A 111 -11.92 0.13 1.46
CA SER A 111 -10.61 -0.51 1.54
C SER A 111 -9.80 -0.28 0.28
N ALA A 112 -8.50 -0.12 0.48
CA ALA A 112 -7.51 0.06 -0.56
C ALA A 112 -6.44 -1.04 -0.49
N GLN A 113 -5.97 -1.50 -1.66
CA GLN A 113 -4.80 -2.36 -1.78
C GLN A 113 -3.85 -1.80 -2.85
N GLY A 114 -2.57 -1.67 -2.54
CA GLY A 114 -1.55 -1.20 -3.49
C GLY A 114 -0.17 -1.10 -2.85
N PRO A 115 0.88 -0.74 -3.60
CA PRO A 115 0.89 -0.48 -5.04
C PRO A 115 0.70 -1.77 -5.87
N LEU A 116 -0.11 -1.72 -6.93
CA LEU A 116 -0.48 -2.92 -7.69
C LEU A 116 0.65 -3.46 -8.59
N ALA A 117 1.62 -2.63 -8.97
CA ALA A 117 2.78 -3.08 -9.77
C ALA A 117 3.86 -3.81 -8.95
N TYR A 118 3.77 -3.77 -7.61
CA TYR A 118 4.75 -4.39 -6.71
C TYR A 118 4.06 -5.31 -5.70
N PRO A 119 3.61 -6.51 -6.10
CA PRO A 119 2.86 -7.44 -5.23
C PRO A 119 3.60 -7.80 -3.93
N ALA A 120 4.93 -7.88 -3.96
CA ALA A 120 5.75 -8.16 -2.78
C ALA A 120 5.73 -7.03 -1.73
N SER A 121 5.39 -5.81 -2.13
CA SER A 121 5.29 -4.63 -1.27
C SER A 121 3.85 -4.14 -1.10
N MET A 122 2.88 -4.92 -1.54
CA MET A 122 1.46 -4.56 -1.50
C MET A 122 0.97 -4.50 -0.06
N GLN A 123 0.29 -3.40 0.25
CA GLN A 123 -0.32 -3.13 1.55
C GLN A 123 -1.82 -3.00 1.42
N ARG A 124 -2.52 -3.16 2.54
CA ARG A 124 -3.96 -2.97 2.63
C ARG A 124 -4.28 -2.04 3.80
N ALA A 125 -5.16 -1.08 3.53
CA ALA A 125 -5.79 -0.26 4.55
C ALA A 125 -7.31 -0.26 4.34
N SER A 126 -8.03 0.05 5.40
CA SER A 126 -9.48 0.20 5.38
C SER A 126 -9.93 1.21 6.41
N LYS A 127 -11.01 1.94 6.09
CA LYS A 127 -11.65 2.87 7.00
C LYS A 127 -13.16 2.80 6.85
N THR A 128 -13.85 2.89 7.98
CA THR A 128 -15.31 2.98 8.00
C THR A 128 -15.73 4.45 7.94
N VAL A 129 -16.67 4.79 7.07
CA VAL A 129 -17.17 6.16 6.88
C VAL A 129 -18.69 6.13 6.72
N LEU A 130 -19.40 7.07 7.34
CA LEU A 130 -20.82 7.26 7.11
C LEU A 130 -21.03 8.15 5.89
N LEU A 131 -21.69 7.62 4.86
CA LEU A 131 -22.09 8.39 3.68
C LEU A 131 -23.53 8.86 3.85
N ILE A 132 -23.78 10.12 3.50
CA ILE A 132 -25.11 10.74 3.57
C ILE A 132 -25.60 10.98 2.13
N PRO A 133 -26.81 10.52 1.77
CA PRO A 133 -27.40 10.75 0.45
C PRO A 133 -27.31 12.23 0.00
N GLY A 134 -26.79 12.47 -1.20
CA GLY A 134 -26.67 13.81 -1.81
C GLY A 134 -25.57 14.69 -1.20
N ARG A 135 -24.70 14.16 -0.33
CA ARG A 135 -23.56 14.89 0.23
C ARG A 135 -22.25 14.39 -0.39
N ASP A 136 -21.85 15.08 -1.45
CA ASP A 136 -20.66 14.75 -2.23
C ASP A 136 -19.35 14.91 -1.45
N LEU A 137 -18.39 14.03 -1.74
CA LEU A 137 -17.03 14.01 -1.18
C LEU A 137 -16.00 14.12 -2.31
N THR A 138 -15.87 15.31 -2.91
CA THR A 138 -15.16 15.50 -4.20
C THR A 138 -13.82 16.25 -4.13
N ARG A 139 -13.45 16.86 -3.00
CA ARG A 139 -12.15 17.56 -2.80
C ARG A 139 -10.99 16.56 -2.69
N ASP A 140 -10.32 16.46 -1.53
CA ASP A 140 -9.40 15.36 -1.27
C ASP A 140 -10.14 14.02 -1.15
N GLY A 141 -11.45 14.07 -0.89
CA GLY A 141 -12.28 12.89 -0.71
C GLY A 141 -11.92 12.15 0.57
N ILE A 142 -12.00 10.83 0.52
CA ILE A 142 -11.63 9.93 1.60
C ILE A 142 -10.21 9.43 1.33
N VAL A 143 -9.28 9.77 2.22
CA VAL A 143 -7.86 9.40 2.09
C VAL A 143 -7.56 8.14 2.91
N LEU A 144 -6.89 7.17 2.29
CA LEU A 144 -6.33 5.98 2.93
C LEU A 144 -4.81 5.98 2.79
N ASP A 145 -4.12 6.00 3.93
CA ASP A 145 -2.67 5.87 4.01
C ASP A 145 -2.25 4.40 3.96
N LEU A 146 -1.24 4.09 3.14
CA LEU A 146 -0.55 2.80 3.10
C LEU A 146 0.88 2.97 3.63
N ASN A 147 1.22 2.24 4.68
CA ASN A 147 2.56 2.26 5.27
C ASN A 147 3.49 1.26 4.59
N GLY A 148 4.68 1.69 4.18
CA GLY A 148 5.74 0.78 3.75
C GLY A 148 6.73 1.35 2.75
N TYR A 149 7.61 0.46 2.29
CA TYR A 149 8.56 0.73 1.20
C TYR A 149 8.47 -0.36 0.14
N ILE A 150 8.69 0.04 -1.12
CA ILE A 150 9.04 -0.86 -2.19
C ILE A 150 10.53 -1.17 -2.04
N VAL A 151 10.85 -2.42 -1.73
CA VAL A 151 12.23 -2.93 -1.69
C VAL A 151 12.36 -3.94 -2.82
N GLN A 152 13.46 -3.89 -3.57
CA GLN A 152 13.73 -4.83 -4.65
C GLN A 152 15.20 -5.20 -4.68
N ILE A 153 15.49 -6.50 -4.63
CA ILE A 153 16.84 -7.01 -4.84
C ILE A 153 17.15 -6.93 -6.34
N GLU A 154 18.14 -6.12 -6.70
CA GLU A 154 18.58 -5.89 -8.09
C GLU A 154 19.74 -6.80 -8.49
N HIS A 155 20.59 -7.16 -7.53
CA HIS A 155 21.70 -8.08 -7.75
C HIS A 155 21.97 -8.89 -6.47
N PRO A 156 22.23 -10.20 -6.57
CA PRO A 156 22.17 -11.03 -7.77
C PRO A 156 20.76 -11.13 -8.36
N SER A 157 20.63 -11.35 -9.67
CA SER A 157 19.30 -11.36 -10.31
C SER A 157 18.51 -12.60 -9.88
N ALA A 158 17.20 -12.45 -9.67
CA ALA A 158 16.36 -13.59 -9.33
C ALA A 158 16.46 -14.71 -10.40
N GLY A 159 16.66 -15.94 -9.94
CA GLY A 159 16.85 -17.11 -10.81
C GLY A 159 18.31 -17.43 -11.15
N GLU A 160 19.26 -16.55 -10.82
CA GLU A 160 20.68 -16.87 -10.91
C GLU A 160 21.10 -17.89 -9.84
N SER A 161 22.14 -18.65 -10.12
CA SER A 161 22.82 -19.49 -9.13
C SER A 161 24.09 -18.80 -8.65
N LEU A 162 24.40 -18.93 -7.37
CA LEU A 162 25.61 -18.38 -6.77
C LEU A 162 26.70 -19.45 -6.71
N ILE A 163 27.95 -19.05 -6.91
CA ILE A 163 29.09 -19.94 -6.78
C ILE A 163 29.61 -19.85 -5.34
N ALA A 164 29.79 -21.01 -4.70
CA ALA A 164 30.32 -21.11 -3.36
C ALA A 164 31.69 -20.42 -3.26
N LYS A 165 31.90 -19.74 -2.13
CA LYS A 165 33.10 -18.96 -1.82
C LYS A 165 33.41 -17.76 -2.73
N ASP A 166 32.47 -17.37 -3.58
CA ASP A 166 32.57 -16.09 -4.28
C ASP A 166 32.20 -14.94 -3.34
N ASP A 167 32.90 -13.82 -3.51
CA ASP A 167 32.49 -12.53 -2.97
C ASP A 167 31.46 -11.93 -3.93
N VAL A 168 30.24 -11.75 -3.45
CA VAL A 168 29.11 -11.26 -4.24
C VAL A 168 28.60 -9.96 -3.64
N THR A 169 28.30 -8.99 -4.49
CA THR A 169 27.65 -7.75 -4.04
C THR A 169 26.15 -7.95 -3.98
N LEU A 170 25.54 -7.89 -2.81
CA LEU A 170 24.10 -7.71 -2.69
C LEU A 170 23.76 -6.25 -2.99
N LYS A 171 22.87 -6.02 -3.96
CA LYS A 171 22.37 -4.69 -4.34
C LYS A 171 20.85 -4.69 -4.33
N ALA A 172 20.25 -3.67 -3.76
CA ALA A 172 18.81 -3.48 -3.73
C ALA A 172 18.42 -2.02 -3.88
N SER A 173 17.24 -1.76 -4.44
CA SER A 173 16.63 -0.43 -4.41
C SER A 173 15.53 -0.32 -3.37
N VAL A 174 15.39 0.89 -2.80
CA VAL A 174 14.36 1.23 -1.82
C VAL A 174 13.60 2.47 -2.28
N ARG A 175 12.28 2.40 -2.39
CA ARG A 175 11.41 3.52 -2.77
C ARG A 175 10.21 3.59 -1.84
N THR A 176 9.60 4.76 -1.70
CA THR A 176 8.28 4.85 -1.05
C THR A 176 7.23 4.05 -1.83
N LEU A 177 6.10 3.71 -1.22
CA LEU A 177 5.01 3.05 -1.96
C LEU A 177 4.44 3.89 -3.11
N SER A 178 4.64 5.21 -3.11
CA SER A 178 4.30 6.11 -4.22
C SER A 178 5.39 6.20 -5.31
N GLY A 179 6.48 5.45 -5.18
CA GLY A 179 7.57 5.39 -6.17
C GLY A 179 8.71 6.38 -5.94
N ALA A 180 8.55 7.33 -5.01
CA ALA A 180 9.56 8.35 -4.77
C ALA A 180 10.85 7.77 -4.18
N LEU A 181 11.97 8.36 -4.59
CA LEU A 181 13.32 7.90 -4.30
C LEU A 181 13.70 8.07 -2.83
N VAL A 182 14.17 6.99 -2.20
CA VAL A 182 14.85 7.03 -0.89
C VAL A 182 16.35 7.18 -1.12
N ARG A 183 16.96 8.25 -0.59
CA ARG A 183 18.41 8.54 -0.75
C ARG A 183 18.91 9.53 0.30
N PRO A 184 20.21 9.65 0.54
CA PRO A 184 20.75 10.63 1.47
C PRO A 184 20.35 12.06 1.07
N HIS A 185 19.95 12.87 2.05
CA HIS A 185 19.58 14.29 1.86
C HIS A 185 18.34 14.54 0.97
N GLY A 186 17.57 13.50 0.61
CA GLY A 186 16.26 13.66 -0.04
C GLY A 186 15.14 13.93 0.96
N ASP A 187 13.92 14.17 0.47
CA ASP A 187 12.72 14.30 1.31
C ASP A 187 12.48 13.02 2.12
N TRP A 188 12.70 11.86 1.49
CA TRP A 188 12.79 10.57 2.16
C TRP A 188 14.27 10.22 2.38
N ASP A 189 14.85 10.89 3.39
CA ASP A 189 16.28 10.81 3.71
C ASP A 189 16.67 9.44 4.26
N SER A 190 17.44 8.68 3.46
CA SER A 190 17.86 7.32 3.82
C SER A 190 18.72 7.26 5.08
N ARG A 191 19.32 8.37 5.51
CA ARG A 191 20.13 8.44 6.75
C ARG A 191 19.28 8.27 8.02
N LYS A 192 17.95 8.40 7.89
CA LYS A 192 16.97 8.21 8.97
C LYS A 192 16.32 6.82 8.94
N ILE A 193 16.69 5.99 7.97
CA ILE A 193 16.07 4.69 7.69
C ILE A 193 17.13 3.61 7.92
N THR A 194 16.78 2.55 8.64
CA THR A 194 17.67 1.40 8.78
C THR A 194 17.50 0.48 7.58
N ILE A 195 18.51 0.38 6.73
CA ILE A 195 18.50 -0.47 5.52
C ILE A 195 19.58 -1.54 5.69
N TYR A 196 19.19 -2.80 5.68
CA TYR A 196 20.11 -3.91 5.89
C TYR A 196 19.70 -5.15 5.09
N GLY A 197 20.68 -6.03 4.89
CA GLY A 197 20.55 -7.30 4.21
C GLY A 197 20.76 -8.43 5.20
N GLU A 198 20.21 -9.59 4.90
CA GLU A 198 20.39 -10.80 5.67
C GLU A 198 20.66 -11.95 4.70
N VAL A 199 21.66 -12.75 5.06
CA VAL A 199 21.92 -14.03 4.41
C VAL A 199 21.31 -15.11 5.31
N LEU A 200 20.41 -15.91 4.74
CA LEU A 200 19.69 -16.96 5.43
C LEU A 200 20.01 -18.34 4.87
N ILE A 201 20.15 -19.33 5.76
CA ILE A 201 20.13 -20.75 5.42
C ILE A 201 18.90 -21.36 6.09
N GLY A 202 17.92 -21.76 5.28
CA GLY A 202 16.57 -22.01 5.80
C GLY A 202 16.01 -20.73 6.43
N ASP A 203 15.54 -20.82 7.67
CA ASP A 203 14.98 -19.67 8.40
C ASP A 203 16.02 -18.96 9.30
N ARG A 204 17.26 -19.47 9.34
CA ARG A 204 18.31 -18.93 10.20
C ARG A 204 19.08 -17.85 9.48
N VAL A 205 19.08 -16.64 10.04
CA VAL A 205 20.01 -15.57 9.66
C VAL A 205 21.42 -15.97 10.10
N ILE A 206 22.31 -16.16 9.13
CA ILE A 206 23.72 -16.49 9.38
C ILE A 206 24.62 -15.25 9.34
N GLU A 207 24.19 -14.22 8.62
CA GLU A 207 24.90 -12.96 8.50
C GLU A 207 23.91 -11.81 8.29
N ARG A 208 24.20 -10.66 8.89
CA ARG A 208 23.48 -9.41 8.64
C ARG A 208 24.44 -8.37 8.08
N LEU A 209 24.05 -7.76 6.97
CA LEU A 209 24.84 -6.85 6.16
C LEU A 209 24.29 -5.44 6.29
N GLN A 210 25.13 -4.48 6.66
CA GLN A 210 24.75 -3.07 6.54
C GLN A 210 24.85 -2.67 5.07
N LEU A 211 23.72 -2.28 4.45
CA LEU A 211 23.74 -1.78 3.08
C LEU A 211 24.04 -0.28 3.08
N PHE A 212 24.92 0.14 2.17
CA PHE A 212 25.32 1.53 1.99
C PHE A 212 24.82 2.08 0.67
N TYR A 213 24.49 3.37 0.64
CA TYR A 213 24.04 4.03 -0.59
C TYR A 213 25.14 3.97 -1.66
N SER A 214 24.82 3.43 -2.84
CA SER A 214 25.80 3.17 -3.90
C SER A 214 26.02 4.37 -4.85
N GLY A 215 25.57 5.56 -4.46
CA GLY A 215 25.80 6.80 -5.23
C GLY A 215 24.79 7.09 -6.34
N SER A 216 23.86 6.18 -6.64
CA SER A 216 22.87 6.39 -7.72
C SER A 216 21.44 6.04 -7.33
N LYS A 217 20.50 6.91 -7.73
CA LYS A 217 19.05 6.77 -7.54
C LYS A 217 18.68 6.48 -6.08
N SER A 218 18.22 5.27 -5.81
CA SER A 218 17.84 4.75 -4.49
C SER A 218 18.43 3.37 -4.25
N SER A 219 19.64 3.16 -4.76
CA SER A 219 20.34 1.89 -4.68
C SER A 219 21.23 1.81 -3.45
N PHE A 220 21.24 0.65 -2.82
CA PHE A 220 22.04 0.33 -1.65
C PHE A 220 22.71 -1.03 -1.83
N GLU A 221 23.95 -1.17 -1.37
CA GLU A 221 24.73 -2.37 -1.59
C GLU A 221 25.61 -2.77 -0.40
N ALA A 222 25.92 -4.06 -0.32
CA ALA A 222 26.88 -4.63 0.62
C ALA A 222 27.49 -5.91 0.02
N PRO A 223 28.80 -6.14 0.18
CA PRO A 223 29.40 -7.42 -0.16
C PRO A 223 28.96 -8.50 0.84
N PHE A 224 28.87 -9.75 0.39
CA PHE A 224 28.72 -10.93 1.23
C PHE A 224 29.46 -12.13 0.63
N PHE A 225 29.78 -13.10 1.48
CA PHE A 225 30.45 -14.32 1.06
C PHE A 225 29.45 -15.45 0.87
N VAL A 226 29.49 -16.13 -0.27
CA VAL A 226 28.57 -17.24 -0.54
C VAL A 226 28.99 -18.48 0.27
N PRO A 227 28.13 -19.01 1.17
CA PRO A 227 28.43 -20.21 1.96
C PRO A 227 28.70 -21.44 1.09
N THR A 228 29.26 -22.50 1.67
CA THR A 228 29.48 -23.74 0.90
C THR A 228 28.17 -24.52 0.72
N PRO A 229 28.05 -25.39 -0.31
CA PRO A 229 26.87 -26.24 -0.46
C PRO A 229 26.70 -27.25 0.69
N ALA A 230 27.77 -27.58 1.42
CA ALA A 230 27.68 -28.41 2.62
C ALA A 230 26.97 -27.68 3.76
N ASP A 231 27.19 -26.36 3.89
CA ASP A 231 26.51 -25.50 4.87
C ASP A 231 25.08 -25.15 4.42
N ALA A 232 24.89 -24.96 3.11
CA ALA A 232 23.65 -24.51 2.48
C ALA A 232 23.15 -25.50 1.40
N PRO A 233 22.77 -26.74 1.74
CA PRO A 233 22.42 -27.77 0.76
C PRO A 233 21.16 -27.45 -0.07
N LYS A 234 20.32 -26.53 0.42
CA LYS A 234 19.12 -26.03 -0.28
C LYS A 234 19.31 -24.64 -0.90
N GLY A 235 20.54 -24.14 -0.94
CA GLY A 235 20.85 -22.76 -1.28
C GLY A 235 20.69 -21.80 -0.11
N ILE A 236 20.74 -20.50 -0.42
CA ILE A 236 20.61 -19.41 0.54
C ILE A 236 19.45 -18.49 0.14
N THR A 237 18.82 -17.86 1.12
CA THR A 237 17.89 -16.76 0.89
C THR A 237 18.58 -15.44 1.22
N LEU A 238 18.55 -14.50 0.29
CA LEU A 238 18.92 -13.12 0.56
C LEU A 238 17.65 -12.35 0.87
N ARG A 239 17.63 -11.63 1.99
CA ARG A 239 16.53 -10.76 2.39
C ARG A 239 17.05 -9.35 2.59
N VAL A 240 16.36 -8.36 2.05
CA VAL A 240 16.66 -6.94 2.29
C VAL A 240 15.49 -6.31 3.00
N VAL A 241 15.77 -5.53 4.03
CA VAL A 241 14.77 -4.83 4.85
C VAL A 241 15.09 -3.34 4.87
N ALA A 242 14.07 -2.51 4.68
CA ALA A 242 14.09 -1.09 4.94
C ALA A 242 13.12 -0.77 6.09
N ALA A 243 13.60 -0.13 7.14
CA ALA A 243 12.85 0.12 8.36
C ALA A 243 12.96 1.57 8.82
N ASP A 244 11.84 2.29 8.80
CA ASP A 244 11.63 3.60 9.39
C ASP A 244 10.62 3.50 10.54
N GLY A 245 11.16 3.43 11.76
CA GLY A 245 10.34 3.33 12.97
C GLY A 245 9.57 4.61 13.31
N ALA A 246 9.98 5.78 12.82
CA ALA A 246 9.31 7.04 13.12
C ALA A 246 8.01 7.19 12.32
N GLY A 247 8.02 6.78 11.04
CA GLY A 247 6.84 6.78 10.17
C GLY A 247 6.08 5.46 10.11
N ALA A 248 6.50 4.44 10.88
CA ALA A 248 6.01 3.06 10.77
C ALA A 248 6.04 2.53 9.32
N ASN A 249 7.04 2.94 8.54
CA ASN A 249 7.22 2.49 7.17
C ASN A 249 8.25 1.36 7.15
N PHE A 250 7.80 0.15 6.80
CA PHE A 250 8.66 -1.02 6.66
C PHE A 250 8.47 -1.65 5.28
N GLY A 251 9.54 -2.13 4.69
CA GLY A 251 9.51 -2.85 3.43
C GLY A 251 10.56 -3.95 3.41
N MET A 252 10.29 -4.99 2.65
CA MET A 252 11.18 -6.14 2.54
C MET A 252 11.08 -6.74 1.14
N ASP A 253 12.21 -7.27 0.67
CA ASP A 253 12.24 -8.22 -0.43
C ASP A 253 13.08 -9.44 -0.02
N GLN A 254 12.78 -10.59 -0.61
CA GLN A 254 13.55 -11.81 -0.37
C GLN A 254 13.57 -12.72 -1.60
N VAL A 255 14.74 -13.28 -1.88
CA VAL A 255 14.97 -14.15 -3.03
C VAL A 255 15.82 -15.35 -2.61
N ASN A 256 15.45 -16.54 -3.07
CA ASN A 256 16.21 -17.77 -2.82
C ASN A 256 17.13 -18.09 -4.00
N TYR A 257 18.39 -18.43 -3.71
CA TYR A 257 19.43 -18.70 -4.68
C TYR A 257 20.03 -20.10 -4.46
N PRO A 258 20.05 -20.96 -5.48
CA PRO A 258 20.86 -22.17 -5.45
C PRO A 258 22.34 -21.80 -5.29
N VAL A 259 23.06 -22.58 -4.49
CA VAL A 259 24.52 -22.46 -4.34
C VAL A 259 25.19 -23.64 -5.03
N LEU A 260 26.06 -23.34 -6.00
CA LEU A 260 26.81 -24.32 -6.76
C LEU A 260 28.25 -24.45 -6.22
N PRO A 261 28.85 -25.64 -6.28
CA PRO A 261 30.27 -25.81 -5.99
C PRO A 261 31.17 -24.97 -6.92
N GLU A 262 32.36 -24.59 -6.44
CA GLU A 262 33.37 -23.84 -7.21
C GLU A 262 33.73 -24.50 -8.56
N GLN A 263 33.67 -25.83 -8.66
CA GLN A 263 34.01 -26.57 -9.87
C GLN A 263 33.07 -26.29 -11.06
N LEU A 264 31.87 -25.76 -10.79
CA LEU A 264 30.89 -25.39 -11.81
C LEU A 264 31.03 -23.93 -12.27
N ARG A 265 32.08 -23.22 -11.85
CA ARG A 265 32.35 -21.85 -12.31
C ARG A 265 32.49 -21.85 -13.84
N PRO A 266 31.67 -21.10 -14.59
CA PRO A 266 31.79 -21.00 -16.04
C PRO A 266 33.19 -20.52 -16.42
N ARG A 267 33.85 -21.23 -17.35
CA ARG A 267 35.16 -20.83 -17.86
C ARG A 267 34.99 -19.48 -18.57
N LYS A 268 35.60 -18.40 -18.06
CA LYS A 268 35.63 -17.11 -18.77
C LYS A 268 36.20 -17.35 -20.17
N GLN A 269 35.42 -17.12 -21.22
CA GLN A 269 35.94 -17.08 -22.59
C GLN A 269 36.87 -15.86 -22.69
N PRO A 270 38.05 -16.01 -23.33
CA PRO A 270 39.02 -14.94 -23.48
C PRO A 270 38.49 -13.76 -24.30
#